data_AF-A0AAN7VNJ1-F1
#
_entry.id   AF-A0AAN7VNJ1-F1
#
_cell.length_a   1.000
_cell.length_b   1.000
_cell.length_c   1.000
_cell.angle_alpha   90.00
_cell.angle_beta   90.00
_cell.angle_gamma   90.00
#
_symmetry.space_group_name_H-M   'P 1'
#
loop_
_entity.id
_entity.type
_entity.pdbx_description
1 polymer ?
#
loop_
_entity_poly.entity_id
_entity_poly.type
_entity_poly.pdbx_seq_one_letter_code
_entity_poly.pdbx_strand_id
1 'polypeptide(L)'
;MASFHTTKPVDCDVDFETSYLAGKTVIVTGGCSGLGEAYVRALTSVNSIFVKCDVSIWEDQVEVFRQAAAFSSSGRIDYVIANAGVASPEGVFAYDGRVL
;
A
#
# COMPACT_ATOMS: atom_id res chain seq x y z
N MET A 1 15.82 12.04 28.64
CA MET A 1 15.31 10.67 28.42
C MET A 1 14.01 10.78 27.66
N ALA A 2 13.94 10.25 26.43
CA ALA A 2 12.69 10.25 25.67
C ALA A 2 11.70 9.26 26.32
N SER A 3 10.48 9.72 26.59
CA SER A 3 9.38 8.90 27.09
C SER A 3 8.76 8.16 25.91
N PHE A 4 8.71 6.83 25.96
CA PHE A 4 7.99 6.03 24.97
C PHE A 4 6.53 5.86 25.42
N HIS A 5 5.60 6.24 24.55
CA HIS A 5 4.17 6.05 24.77
C HIS A 5 3.74 4.73 24.10
N THR A 6 3.46 3.70 24.90
CA THR A 6 2.96 2.42 24.39
C THR A 6 1.43 2.43 24.38
N THR A 7 0.83 2.29 23.20
CA THR A 7 -0.62 2.09 23.09
C THR A 7 -1.00 0.70 23.58
N LYS A 8 -2.26 0.52 23.98
CA LYS A 8 -2.81 -0.83 24.21
C LYS A 8 -2.72 -1.65 22.91
N PRO A 9 -2.67 -2.99 23.00
CA PRO A 9 -2.76 -3.85 21.82
C PRO A 9 -3.94 -3.44 20.94
N VAL A 10 -3.71 -3.39 19.64
CA VAL A 10 -4.77 -3.11 18.66
C VAL A 10 -5.70 -4.29 18.63
N ASP A 11 -7.00 -4.03 18.76
CA ASP A 11 -8.03 -5.04 18.56
C ASP A 11 -8.17 -5.26 17.04
N CYS A 12 -7.89 -6.48 16.58
CA CYS A 12 -7.94 -6.87 15.18
C CYS A 12 -9.26 -7.56 14.79
N ASP A 13 -10.20 -7.71 15.75
CA ASP A 13 -11.52 -8.33 15.52
C ASP A 13 -12.60 -7.28 15.17
N VAL A 14 -12.25 -6.00 15.16
CA VAL A 14 -13.14 -4.89 14.77
C VAL A 14 -12.85 -4.40 13.35
N ASP A 15 -13.88 -3.91 12.68
CA ASP A 15 -13.73 -3.27 11.37
C ASP A 15 -12.91 -1.98 11.46
N PHE A 16 -12.26 -1.62 10.35
CA PHE A 16 -11.49 -0.39 10.25
C PHE A 16 -12.42 0.82 10.11
N GLU A 17 -12.23 1.83 10.96
CA GLU A 17 -12.82 3.15 10.75
C GLU A 17 -12.26 3.76 9.46
N THR A 18 -13.09 4.00 8.45
CA THR A 18 -12.66 4.55 7.15
C THR A 18 -13.06 6.02 6.96
N SER A 19 -13.66 6.63 7.97
CA SER A 19 -14.17 8.01 7.92
C SER A 19 -13.10 9.05 7.53
N TYR A 20 -11.85 8.84 7.95
CA TYR A 20 -10.71 9.71 7.63
C TYR A 20 -10.13 9.50 6.22
N LEU A 21 -10.57 8.47 5.49
CA LEU A 21 -10.12 8.19 4.12
C LEU A 21 -10.89 8.98 3.07
N ALA A 22 -12.02 9.61 3.44
CA ALA A 22 -12.82 10.40 2.52
C ALA A 22 -11.99 11.54 1.88
N GLY A 23 -11.97 11.58 0.54
CA GLY A 23 -11.24 12.59 -0.23
C GLY A 23 -9.72 12.44 -0.22
N LYS A 24 -9.20 11.32 0.30
CA LYS A 24 -7.77 10.99 0.28
C LYS A 24 -7.40 10.32 -1.03
N THR A 25 -6.24 10.67 -1.57
CA THR A 25 -5.68 10.00 -2.75
C THR A 25 -4.61 9.00 -2.32
N VAL A 26 -4.79 7.74 -2.72
CA VAL A 26 -3.90 6.63 -2.34
C VAL A 26 -3.35 5.95 -3.59
N ILE A 27 -2.05 5.68 -3.60
CA ILE A 27 -1.41 4.81 -4.59
C ILE A 27 -1.17 3.44 -3.96
N VAL A 28 -1.59 2.37 -4.65
CA VAL A 28 -1.30 0.98 -4.24
C VAL A 28 -0.60 0.27 -5.39
N THR A 29 0.65 -0.15 -5.19
CA THR A 29 1.36 -0.98 -6.18
C THR A 29 1.05 -2.47 -5.94
N GLY A 30 1.01 -3.26 -7.02
CA GLY A 30 0.60 -4.66 -6.94
C GLY A 30 -0.89 -4.84 -6.56
N GLY A 31 -1.73 -3.84 -6.84
CA GLY A 31 -3.14 -3.80 -6.44
C GLY A 31 -4.07 -4.77 -7.18
N CYS A 32 -3.58 -5.57 -8.12
CA CYS A 32 -4.41 -6.43 -8.97
C CYS A 32 -4.69 -7.82 -8.39
N SER A 33 -3.97 -8.25 -7.35
CA SER A 33 -4.18 -9.57 -6.72
C SER A 33 -3.70 -9.60 -5.26
N GLY A 34 -4.05 -10.66 -4.54
CA GLY A 34 -3.55 -10.94 -3.20
C GLY A 34 -3.84 -9.82 -2.20
N LEU A 35 -2.84 -9.47 -1.38
CA LEU A 35 -2.96 -8.38 -0.39
C LEU A 35 -3.19 -7.01 -1.03
N GLY A 36 -2.59 -6.77 -2.21
CA GLY A 36 -2.77 -5.51 -2.92
C GLY A 36 -4.21 -5.30 -3.36
N GLU A 37 -4.86 -6.34 -3.88
CA GLU A 37 -6.29 -6.31 -4.23
C GLU A 37 -7.16 -6.06 -3.00
N ALA A 38 -6.84 -6.68 -1.87
CA ALA A 38 -7.56 -6.44 -0.62
C ALA A 38 -7.48 -4.96 -0.19
N TYR A 39 -6.31 -4.32 -0.31
CA TYR A 39 -6.19 -2.87 -0.09
C TYR A 39 -7.04 -2.07 -1.06
N VAL A 40 -7.00 -2.38 -2.36
CA VAL A 40 -7.83 -1.67 -3.35
C VAL A 40 -9.31 -1.80 -3.01
N ARG A 41 -9.80 -3.00 -2.66
CA ARG A 41 -11.20 -3.22 -2.27
C ARG A 41 -11.58 -2.48 -1.00
N ALA A 42 -10.72 -2.46 0.01
CA ALA A 42 -10.99 -1.81 1.29
C ALA A 42 -10.95 -0.27 1.19
N LEU A 43 -10.07 0.27 0.34
CA LEU A 43 -9.86 1.72 0.20
C LEU A 43 -10.77 2.35 -0.86
N THR A 44 -11.35 1.56 -1.76
CA THR A 44 -12.12 2.08 -2.89
C THR A 44 -13.61 1.82 -2.70
N SER A 45 -14.34 2.83 -2.25
CA SER A 45 -15.81 2.77 -2.22
C SER A 45 -16.46 3.35 -3.48
N VAL A 46 -15.82 4.26 -4.24
CA VAL A 46 -16.46 4.84 -5.45
C VAL A 46 -15.55 5.58 -6.47
N ASN A 47 -14.24 5.77 -6.28
CA ASN A 47 -13.45 6.57 -7.23
C ASN A 47 -11.96 6.17 -7.32
N SER A 48 -11.63 5.29 -8.26
CA SER A 48 -10.26 4.83 -8.53
C SER A 48 -9.93 4.86 -10.02
N ILE A 49 -8.65 5.04 -10.33
CA ILE A 49 -8.10 4.82 -11.67
C ILE A 49 -7.08 3.68 -11.64
N PHE A 50 -6.93 3.01 -12.78
CA PHE A 50 -5.85 2.06 -12.98
C PHE A 50 -4.76 2.71 -13.82
N VAL A 51 -3.50 2.57 -13.38
CA VAL A 51 -2.32 3.00 -14.11
C VAL A 51 -1.42 1.78 -14.29
N LYS A 52 -1.08 1.43 -15.53
CA LYS A 52 -0.11 0.38 -15.79
C LYS A 52 1.25 0.83 -15.27
N CYS A 53 1.90 -0.02 -14.49
CA CYS A 53 3.19 0.27 -13.87
C CYS A 53 3.98 -1.01 -13.62
N ASP A 54 5.16 -1.09 -14.21
CA ASP A 54 6.24 -1.97 -13.76
C ASP A 54 7.09 -1.24 -12.72
N VAL A 55 7.03 -1.69 -11.47
CA VAL A 55 7.75 -1.05 -10.36
C VAL A 55 9.28 -1.18 -10.46
N SER A 56 9.80 -1.99 -11.38
CA SER A 56 11.24 -2.04 -11.67
C SER A 56 11.69 -0.96 -12.65
N ILE A 57 10.75 -0.29 -13.32
CA ILE A 57 11.00 0.80 -14.28
C ILE A 57 10.70 2.13 -13.58
N TRP A 58 11.67 3.05 -13.58
CA TRP A 58 11.52 4.35 -12.91
C TRP A 58 10.46 5.22 -13.56
N GLU A 59 10.43 5.26 -14.89
CA GLU A 59 9.51 6.07 -15.68
C GLU A 59 8.05 5.68 -15.43
N ASP A 60 7.78 4.37 -15.32
CA ASP A 60 6.47 3.83 -14.96
C ASP A 60 6.04 4.29 -13.56
N GLN A 61 6.95 4.24 -12.58
CA GLN A 61 6.67 4.75 -11.24
C GLN A 61 6.32 6.24 -11.28
N VAL A 62 7.13 7.05 -11.96
CA VAL A 62 6.89 8.50 -12.07
C VAL A 62 5.53 8.79 -12.72
N GLU A 63 5.14 8.02 -13.73
CA GLU A 63 3.85 8.18 -14.39
C GLU A 63 2.67 7.92 -13.46
N VAL A 64 2.76 6.90 -12.59
CA VAL A 64 1.75 6.67 -11.54
C VAL A 64 1.57 7.90 -10.65
N PHE A 65 2.67 8.51 -10.19
CA PHE A 65 2.60 9.71 -9.36
C PHE A 65 2.00 10.90 -10.11
N ARG A 66 2.34 11.09 -11.39
CA ARG A 66 1.75 12.15 -12.22
C ARG A 66 0.24 11.97 -12.41
N GLN A 67 -0.19 10.77 -12.77
CA GLN A 67 -1.61 10.48 -12.98
C GLN A 67 -2.40 10.57 -11.67
N ALA A 68 -1.85 10.09 -10.56
CA ALA A 68 -2.48 10.21 -9.25
C ALA A 68 -2.63 11.67 -8.82
N ALA A 69 -1.61 12.51 -9.03
CA ALA A 69 -1.69 13.93 -8.73
C ALA A 69 -2.72 14.66 -9.63
N ALA A 70 -2.80 14.31 -10.91
CA ALA A 70 -3.79 14.87 -11.84
C ALA A 70 -5.23 14.41 -11.54
N PHE A 71 -5.39 13.18 -11.06
CA PHE A 71 -6.69 12.62 -10.65
C PHE A 71 -7.16 13.17 -9.30
N SER A 72 -6.22 13.53 -8.42
CA SER A 72 -6.52 14.08 -7.10
C SER A 72 -7.24 15.42 -7.21
N SER A 73 -8.43 15.53 -6.64
CA SER A 73 -9.18 16.79 -6.53
C SER A 73 -8.46 17.85 -5.70
N SER A 74 -7.48 17.44 -4.89
CA SER A 74 -6.66 18.34 -4.06
C SER A 74 -5.23 18.53 -4.59
N GLY A 75 -4.88 17.89 -5.71
CA GLY A 75 -3.54 17.93 -6.29
C GLY A 75 -2.45 17.27 -5.44
N ARG A 76 -2.81 16.54 -4.38
CA ARG A 76 -1.86 15.82 -3.49
C ARG A 76 -2.11 14.32 -3.49
N ILE A 77 -1.08 13.60 -3.09
CA ILE A 77 -1.13 12.17 -2.75
C ILE A 77 -0.96 12.07 -1.24
N ASP A 78 -1.91 11.43 -0.56
CA ASP A 78 -1.90 11.33 0.90
C ASP A 78 -1.14 10.07 1.37
N TYR A 79 -1.27 8.97 0.64
CA TYR A 79 -0.67 7.68 1.02
C TYR A 79 -0.10 6.94 -0.19
N VAL A 80 1.01 6.23 0.03
CA VAL A 80 1.62 5.30 -0.93
C VAL A 80 1.82 3.96 -0.24
N ILE A 81 1.21 2.91 -0.79
CA ILE A 81 1.36 1.53 -0.34
C ILE A 81 2.25 0.81 -1.36
N ALA A 82 3.54 0.74 -1.05
CA ALA A 82 4.55 0.05 -1.87
C ALA A 82 4.49 -1.48 -1.65
N ASN A 83 3.37 -2.08 -2.03
CA ASN A 83 3.08 -3.49 -1.77
C ASN A 83 3.62 -4.44 -2.85
N ALA A 84 3.86 -3.97 -4.08
CA ALA A 84 4.38 -4.83 -5.15
C ALA A 84 5.71 -5.48 -4.76
N GLY A 85 5.75 -6.81 -4.80
CA GLY A 85 6.95 -7.59 -4.52
C GLY A 85 6.78 -9.02 -5.01
N VAL A 86 7.90 -9.64 -5.37
CA VAL A 86 7.97 -11.05 -5.74
C VAL A 86 9.04 -11.73 -4.91
N ALA A 87 8.79 -12.95 -4.46
CA ALA A 87 9.79 -13.76 -3.78
C ALA A 87 10.71 -14.42 -4.82
N SER A 88 12.03 -14.28 -4.66
CA SER A 88 12.98 -15.07 -5.43
C SER A 88 13.05 -16.50 -4.88
N PRO A 89 13.11 -17.55 -5.71
CA PRO A 89 13.31 -18.93 -5.27
C PRO A 89 14.61 -19.14 -4.47
N GLU A 90 15.63 -18.32 -4.75
CA GLU A 90 16.99 -18.43 -4.19
C GLU A 90 17.16 -17.60 -2.89
N GLY A 91 16.05 -17.18 -2.26
CA GLY A 91 16.04 -16.08 -1.29
C GLY A 91 16.38 -16.43 0.17
N VAL A 92 16.84 -15.40 0.89
CA VAL A 92 17.12 -15.24 2.34
C VAL A 92 16.04 -15.79 3.30
N PHE A 93 14.84 -16.08 2.79
CA PHE A 93 13.73 -16.70 3.53
C PHE A 93 13.68 -18.23 3.42
N ALA A 94 14.66 -18.84 2.76
CA ALA A 94 14.90 -20.27 2.84
C ALA A 94 15.29 -20.61 4.29
N TYR A 95 14.34 -21.13 5.04
CA TYR A 95 14.58 -21.64 6.39
C TYR A 95 15.58 -22.80 6.30
N ASP A 96 16.80 -22.62 6.82
CA ASP A 96 17.89 -23.61 6.73
C ASP A 96 17.78 -24.75 7.77
N GLY A 97 16.71 -24.77 8.55
CA GLY A 97 16.44 -25.80 9.55
C GLY A 97 17.32 -25.74 10.80
N ARG A 98 18.17 -24.72 10.98
CA ARG A 98 19.01 -24.60 12.18
C ARG A 98 18.22 -23.97 13.33
N VAL A 99 17.84 -24.81 14.27
CA VAL A 99 17.41 -24.40 15.61
C VAL A 99 18.64 -23.87 16.35
N LEU A 100 18.52 -22.70 16.99
CA LEU A 100 19.52 -22.18 17.94
C LEU A 100 19.67 -23.13 19.14
#